data_AF-V5RV20-F1
#
_entry.id   AF-V5RV20-F1
#
_cell.length_a   1.000
_cell.length_b   1.000
_cell.length_c   1.000
_cell.angle_alpha   90.00
_cell.angle_beta   90.00
_cell.angle_gamma   90.00
#
_symmetry.space_group_name_H-M   'P 1'
#
loop_
_entity.id
_entity.type
_entity.pdbx_description
1 polymer ?
#
loop_
_entity_poly.entity_id
_entity_poly.type
_entity_poly.pdbx_seq_one_letter_code
_entity_poly.pdbx_strand_id
1 'polypeptide(L)'
;MKNINLRKTYYHFRHRYFTMNNVVVAIALLIAASWAWGSVQAMERNYNLQKELNHKQRELTLVELEKDTLRYQQKYYESDEYKELAIRERLGLILPGEKVLILPPNSVAAKSAGGEATAEETPRRVSESNIQQWINFLFGGAYRSLQK
;
A
#
# COMPACT_ATOMS: atom_id res chain seq x y z
N MET A 1 -33.70 -58.98 -33.68
CA MET A 1 -33.93 -58.13 -34.86
C MET A 1 -32.73 -57.19 -35.00
N LYS A 2 -31.93 -57.36 -36.06
CA LYS A 2 -30.58 -56.77 -36.18
C LYS A 2 -30.71 -55.33 -36.68
N ASN A 3 -30.12 -54.36 -35.96
CA ASN A 3 -30.25 -52.91 -36.20
C ASN A 3 -29.77 -52.49 -37.60
N ILE A 4 -30.66 -52.55 -38.60
CA ILE A 4 -30.42 -52.11 -39.98
C ILE A 4 -30.09 -50.60 -40.04
N ASN A 5 -30.63 -49.83 -39.08
CA ASN A 5 -30.38 -48.39 -38.97
C ASN A 5 -28.93 -48.04 -38.61
N LEU A 6 -28.21 -48.89 -37.87
CA LEU A 6 -26.80 -48.67 -37.53
C LEU A 6 -25.89 -48.88 -38.75
N ARG A 7 -26.20 -49.87 -39.59
CA ARG A 7 -25.41 -50.15 -40.80
C ARG A 7 -25.58 -49.05 -41.84
N LYS A 8 -26.78 -48.50 -41.97
CA LYS A 8 -27.09 -47.43 -42.93
C LYS A 8 -26.44 -46.10 -42.52
N THR A 9 -26.50 -45.74 -41.25
CA THR A 9 -25.83 -44.55 -40.70
C THR A 9 -24.31 -44.66 -40.82
N TYR A 10 -23.73 -45.82 -40.51
CA TYR A 10 -22.30 -46.08 -40.72
C TYR A 10 -21.86 -45.96 -42.18
N TYR A 11 -22.65 -46.51 -43.13
CA TYR A 11 -22.34 -46.44 -44.56
C TYR A 11 -22.35 -45.01 -45.09
N HIS A 12 -23.37 -44.21 -44.72
CA HIS A 12 -23.42 -42.80 -45.08
C HIS A 12 -22.30 -41.99 -44.40
N PHE A 13 -21.95 -42.30 -43.15
CA PHE A 13 -20.81 -41.67 -42.48
C PHE A 13 -19.50 -41.96 -43.19
N ARG A 14 -19.27 -43.23 -43.57
CA ARG A 14 -18.02 -43.65 -44.22
C ARG A 14 -17.88 -43.16 -45.66
N HIS A 15 -18.94 -43.01 -46.43
CA HIS A 15 -18.81 -42.52 -47.80
C HIS A 15 -18.92 -40.99 -47.94
N ARG A 16 -19.60 -40.30 -47.01
CA ARG A 16 -19.78 -38.85 -47.10
C ARG A 16 -18.77 -38.04 -46.28
N TYR A 17 -18.34 -38.56 -45.12
CA TYR A 17 -17.35 -37.88 -44.27
C TYR A 17 -15.94 -38.42 -44.44
N PHE A 18 -15.78 -39.70 -44.79
CA PHE A 18 -14.48 -40.36 -45.00
C PHE A 18 -13.96 -40.20 -46.46
N THR A 19 -14.07 -39.00 -47.01
CA THR A 19 -13.39 -38.61 -48.26
C THR A 19 -12.00 -38.10 -47.92
N MET A 20 -11.02 -38.29 -48.81
CA MET A 20 -9.60 -37.95 -48.55
C MET A 20 -9.43 -36.50 -48.10
N ASN A 21 -10.16 -35.57 -48.72
CA ASN A 21 -10.15 -34.15 -48.37
C ASN A 21 -10.59 -33.88 -46.92
N ASN A 22 -11.69 -34.49 -46.46
CA ASN A 22 -12.20 -34.27 -45.11
C ASN A 22 -11.25 -34.84 -44.04
N VAL A 23 -10.57 -35.95 -44.34
CA VAL A 23 -9.56 -36.53 -43.44
C VAL A 23 -8.35 -35.60 -43.32
N VAL A 24 -7.87 -35.03 -44.43
CA VAL A 24 -6.77 -34.06 -44.43
C VAL A 24 -7.13 -32.81 -43.63
N VAL A 25 -8.34 -32.26 -43.82
CA VAL A 25 -8.83 -31.10 -43.06
C VAL A 25 -8.92 -31.43 -41.56
N ALA A 26 -9.43 -32.62 -41.19
CA ALA A 26 -9.51 -33.04 -39.79
C ALA A 26 -8.11 -33.15 -39.15
N ILE A 27 -7.14 -33.72 -39.85
CA ILE A 27 -5.75 -33.81 -39.36
C ILE A 27 -5.14 -32.41 -39.21
N ALA A 28 -5.33 -31.52 -40.19
CA ALA A 28 -4.84 -30.14 -40.10
C ALA A 28 -5.45 -29.40 -38.89
N LEU A 29 -6.74 -29.58 -38.63
CA LEU A 29 -7.41 -29.02 -37.44
C LEU A 29 -6.85 -29.58 -36.14
N LEU A 30 -6.57 -30.87 -36.07
CA LEU A 30 -5.96 -31.50 -34.88
C LEU A 30 -4.55 -30.96 -34.62
N ILE A 31 -3.75 -30.77 -35.68
CA ILE A 31 -2.41 -30.17 -35.57
C ILE A 31 -2.54 -28.73 -35.08
N ALA A 32 -3.42 -27.93 -35.69
CA ALA A 32 -3.64 -26.54 -35.29
C ALA A 32 -4.13 -26.43 -33.82
N ALA A 33 -5.06 -27.30 -33.40
CA ALA A 33 -5.53 -27.35 -32.03
C ALA A 33 -4.41 -27.75 -31.05
N SER A 34 -3.56 -28.70 -31.42
CA SER A 34 -2.40 -29.12 -30.60
C SER A 34 -1.39 -27.98 -30.44
N TRP A 35 -1.14 -27.23 -31.51
CA TRP A 35 -0.28 -26.04 -31.47
C TRP A 35 -0.88 -24.92 -30.60
N ALA A 36 -2.18 -24.66 -30.75
CA ALA A 36 -2.87 -23.67 -29.92
C ALA A 36 -2.79 -24.06 -28.43
N TRP A 37 -3.02 -25.34 -28.11
CA TRP A 37 -2.94 -25.85 -26.74
C TRP A 37 -1.52 -25.71 -26.15
N GLY A 38 -0.50 -26.11 -26.91
CA GLY A 38 0.90 -25.96 -26.49
C GLY A 38 1.30 -24.50 -26.26
N SER A 39 0.82 -23.59 -27.12
CA SER A 39 1.06 -22.15 -26.99
C SER A 39 0.45 -21.57 -25.71
N VAL A 40 -0.82 -21.92 -25.41
CA VAL A 40 -1.49 -21.49 -24.18
C VAL A 40 -0.76 -22.02 -22.95
N GLN A 41 -0.36 -23.29 -22.94
CA GLN A 41 0.36 -23.89 -21.81
C GLN A 41 1.74 -23.25 -21.58
N ALA A 42 2.48 -22.95 -22.66
CA ALA A 42 3.76 -22.24 -22.57
C ALA A 42 3.57 -20.82 -22.02
N MET A 43 2.53 -20.11 -22.47
CA MET A 43 2.18 -18.78 -21.99
C MET A 43 1.84 -18.79 -20.50
N GLU A 44 1.00 -19.71 -20.05
CA GLU A 44 0.64 -19.86 -18.64
C GLU A 44 1.87 -20.13 -17.77
N ARG A 45 2.73 -21.07 -18.18
CA ARG A 45 3.98 -21.38 -17.48
C ARG A 45 4.88 -20.15 -17.39
N ASN A 46 5.07 -19.44 -18.50
CA ASN A 46 5.90 -18.23 -18.53
C ASN A 46 5.34 -17.12 -17.64
N TYR A 47 4.02 -16.95 -17.61
CA TYR A 47 3.37 -15.97 -16.73
C TYR A 47 3.57 -16.32 -15.26
N ASN A 48 3.39 -17.59 -14.88
CA ASN A 48 3.59 -18.05 -13.51
C ASN A 48 5.05 -17.88 -13.07
N LEU A 49 6.01 -18.22 -13.94
CA LEU A 49 7.43 -18.01 -13.69
C LEU A 49 7.77 -16.52 -13.49
N GLN A 50 7.24 -15.64 -14.35
CA GLN A 50 7.43 -14.19 -14.19
C GLN A 50 6.82 -13.68 -12.89
N LYS A 51 5.63 -14.17 -12.51
CA LYS A 51 4.98 -13.81 -11.25
C LYS A 51 5.83 -14.22 -10.04
N GLU A 52 6.40 -15.42 -10.05
CA GLU A 52 7.29 -15.91 -9.00
C GLU A 52 8.58 -15.10 -8.93
N LEU A 53 9.23 -14.83 -10.07
CA LEU A 53 10.41 -13.97 -10.13
C LEU A 53 10.13 -12.57 -9.56
N ASN A 54 9.02 -11.96 -9.95
CA ASN A 54 8.60 -10.66 -9.43
C ASN A 54 8.34 -10.70 -7.92
N HIS A 55 7.79 -11.80 -7.41
CA HIS A 55 7.61 -12.00 -5.97
C HIS A 55 8.95 -12.07 -5.24
N LYS A 56 9.87 -12.92 -5.72
CA LYS A 56 11.22 -13.06 -5.16
C LYS A 56 12.01 -11.77 -5.20
N GLN A 57 11.89 -11.00 -6.28
CA GLN A 57 12.55 -9.70 -6.38
C GLN A 57 12.01 -8.72 -5.32
N ARG A 58 10.70 -8.69 -5.08
CA ARG A 58 10.11 -7.86 -4.02
C ARG A 58 10.56 -8.30 -2.63
N GLU A 59 10.59 -9.60 -2.36
CA GLU A 59 11.10 -10.14 -1.08
C GLU A 59 12.55 -9.70 -0.87
N LEU A 60 13.40 -9.82 -1.89
CA LEU A 60 14.80 -9.41 -1.81
C LEU A 60 14.92 -7.91 -1.51
N THR A 61 14.18 -7.06 -2.21
CA THR A 61 14.21 -5.60 -1.97
C THR A 61 13.75 -5.25 -0.55
N LEU A 62 12.73 -5.93 -0.02
CA LEU A 62 12.29 -5.71 1.36
C LEU A 62 13.35 -6.10 2.38
N VAL A 63 13.95 -7.28 2.23
CA VAL A 63 15.01 -7.76 3.13
C VAL A 63 16.26 -6.87 3.05
N GLU A 64 16.61 -6.39 1.85
CA GLU A 64 17.73 -5.47 1.69
C GLU A 64 17.46 -4.12 2.36
N LEU A 65 16.25 -3.60 2.24
CA LEU A 65 15.84 -2.39 2.94
C LEU A 65 15.91 -2.57 4.45
N GLU A 66 15.42 -3.71 4.98
CA GLU A 66 15.50 -4.04 6.40
C GLU A 66 16.95 -4.16 6.90
N LYS A 67 17.81 -4.82 6.14
CA LYS A 67 19.25 -4.90 6.43
C LYS A 67 19.86 -3.49 6.51
N ASP A 68 19.50 -2.63 5.58
CA ASP A 68 20.02 -1.27 5.52
C ASP A 68 19.50 -0.41 6.68
N THR A 69 18.23 -0.51 7.04
CA THR A 69 17.67 0.20 8.21
C THR A 69 18.33 -0.27 9.50
N LEU A 70 18.49 -1.58 9.72
CA LEU A 70 19.18 -2.13 10.88
C LEU A 70 20.63 -1.65 10.96
N ARG A 71 21.34 -1.62 9.82
CA ARG A 71 22.70 -1.07 9.75
C ARG A 71 22.75 0.40 10.15
N TYR A 72 21.77 1.21 9.74
CA TYR A 72 21.71 2.62 10.16
C TYR A 72 21.40 2.76 11.64
N GLN A 73 20.49 1.95 12.19
CA GLN A 73 20.19 1.94 13.63
C GLN A 73 21.42 1.55 14.45
N GLN A 74 22.16 0.52 14.03
CA GLN A 74 23.41 0.14 14.67
C GLN A 74 24.39 1.32 14.70
N LYS A 75 24.63 1.97 13.55
CA LYS A 75 25.52 3.14 13.47
C LYS A 75 25.04 4.30 14.34
N TYR A 76 23.73 4.53 14.43
CA TYR A 76 23.16 5.56 15.30
C TYR A 76 23.48 5.26 16.76
N TYR A 77 23.33 4.02 17.22
CA TYR A 77 23.66 3.63 18.59
C TYR A 77 25.16 3.63 18.88
N GLU A 78 26.00 3.42 17.87
CA GLU A 78 27.45 3.53 17.97
C GLU A 78 27.94 4.99 17.98
N SER A 79 27.10 5.96 17.59
CA SER A 79 27.49 7.37 17.57
C SER A 79 27.71 7.94 18.96
N ASP A 80 28.65 8.88 19.07
CA ASP A 80 29.02 9.49 20.36
C ASP A 80 27.87 10.35 20.91
N GLU A 81 27.15 11.05 20.04
CA GLU A 81 25.94 11.83 20.38
C GLU A 81 24.89 10.96 21.07
N TYR A 82 24.60 9.77 20.52
CA TYR A 82 23.65 8.86 21.14
C TYR A 82 24.14 8.35 22.50
N LYS A 83 25.41 7.95 22.58
CA LYS A 83 26.00 7.48 23.85
C LYS A 83 25.95 8.56 24.92
N GLU A 84 26.25 9.80 24.54
CA GLU A 84 26.21 10.95 25.43
C GLU A 84 24.79 11.22 25.93
N LEU A 85 23.80 11.30 25.03
CA LEU A 85 22.39 11.44 25.40
C LEU A 85 21.94 10.30 26.33
N ALA A 86 22.29 9.06 26.00
CA ALA A 86 21.95 7.91 26.83
C ALA A 86 22.60 7.96 28.23
N ILE A 87 23.84 8.45 28.34
CA ILE A 87 24.52 8.67 29.62
C ILE A 87 23.83 9.76 30.42
N ARG A 88 23.48 10.89 29.78
CA ARG A 88 22.75 12.00 30.41
C ARG A 88 21.41 11.53 30.97
N GLU A 89 20.65 10.77 30.18
CA GLU A 89 19.34 10.24 30.59
C GLU A 89 19.43 9.21 31.71
N ARG A 90 20.38 8.26 31.63
CA ARG A 90 20.44 7.13 32.58
C ARG A 90 21.19 7.45 33.87
N LEU A 91 22.27 8.23 33.77
CA LEU A 91 23.16 8.50 34.89
C LEU A 91 22.98 9.92 35.44
N GLY A 92 22.22 10.78 34.76
CA GLY A 92 22.08 12.19 35.14
C GLY A 92 23.39 12.97 35.07
N LEU A 93 24.38 12.43 34.35
CA LEU A 93 25.69 13.07 34.18
C LEU A 93 25.59 14.17 33.14
N ILE A 94 26.36 15.24 33.34
CA ILE A 94 26.40 16.41 32.47
C ILE A 94 27.84 16.76 32.10
N LEU A 95 28.02 17.46 30.98
CA LEU A 95 29.35 17.92 30.59
C LEU A 95 29.83 19.05 31.52
N PRO A 96 31.15 19.22 31.67
CA PRO A 96 31.71 20.34 32.42
C PRO A 96 31.23 21.69 31.87
N GLY A 97 30.55 22.48 32.71
CA GLY A 97 30.02 23.80 32.34
C GLY A 97 28.50 23.84 32.07
N GLU A 98 27.85 22.69 31.94
CA GLU A 98 26.39 22.61 31.87
C GLU A 98 25.75 22.75 33.27
N LYS A 99 24.51 23.26 33.32
CA LYS A 99 23.75 23.39 34.58
C LYS A 99 22.36 22.80 34.40
N VAL A 100 22.01 21.84 35.25
CA VAL A 100 20.65 21.28 35.30
C VAL A 100 19.74 22.27 36.01
N LEU A 101 18.70 22.74 35.30
CA LEU A 101 17.66 23.60 35.88
C LEU A 101 16.53 22.73 36.42
N ILE A 102 16.50 22.54 37.74
CA ILE A 102 15.39 21.86 38.43
C ILE A 102 14.34 22.92 38.74
N LEU A 103 13.22 22.87 38.01
CA LEU A 103 12.10 23.79 38.23
C LEU A 103 11.16 23.26 39.32
N PRO A 104 10.63 24.13 40.20
CA PRO A 104 9.58 23.76 41.13
C PRO A 104 8.32 23.33 40.35
N PRO A 105 7.42 22.54 40.96
CA PRO A 105 6.18 22.14 40.31
C PRO A 105 5.42 23.38 39.82
N ASN A 106 5.03 23.37 38.53
CA ASN A 106 4.32 24.48 37.90
C ASN A 106 3.14 24.93 38.76
N SER A 107 3.01 26.25 38.93
CA SER A 107 1.89 26.86 39.65
C SER A 107 0.56 26.48 39.00
N VAL A 108 -0.54 26.58 39.77
CA VAL A 108 -1.90 26.29 39.27
C VAL A 108 -2.22 27.12 38.02
N ALA A 109 -1.79 28.39 38.01
CA ALA A 109 -1.92 29.31 36.88
C ALA A 109 -1.09 28.89 35.64
N ALA A 110 0.12 28.35 35.84
CA ALA A 110 0.96 27.85 34.74
C ALA A 110 0.44 26.52 34.17
N LYS A 111 -0.19 25.68 35.00
CA LYS A 111 -0.87 24.44 34.58
C LYS A 111 -2.16 24.72 33.82
N SER A 112 -2.93 25.75 34.21
CA SER A 112 -4.13 26.20 33.47
C SER A 112 -3.81 26.96 32.17
N ALA A 113 -2.57 27.43 31.99
CA ALA A 113 -2.13 28.05 30.74
C ALA A 113 -1.76 27.02 29.65
N GLY A 114 -1.46 25.77 30.03
CA GLY A 114 -1.12 24.68 29.11
C GLY A 114 -2.16 23.56 29.03
N GLY A 115 -3.14 23.54 29.94
CA GLY A 115 -4.34 22.70 29.85
C GLY A 115 -5.42 23.43 29.08
N GLU A 116 -6.22 22.70 28.29
CA GLU A 116 -7.41 23.18 27.60
C GLU A 116 -8.12 24.24 28.45
N ALA A 117 -8.11 25.47 27.96
CA ALA A 117 -8.84 26.56 28.56
C ALA A 117 -10.31 26.13 28.66
N THR A 118 -10.72 25.69 29.84
CA THR A 118 -12.13 25.67 30.21
C THR A 118 -12.52 27.13 30.30
N ALA A 119 -12.89 27.69 29.16
CA ALA A 119 -13.37 29.04 29.04
C ALA A 119 -14.61 29.16 29.92
N GLU A 120 -14.50 29.98 30.95
CA GLU A 120 -15.66 30.49 31.66
C GLU A 120 -16.65 31.04 30.62
N GLU A 121 -17.88 30.56 30.71
CA GLU A 121 -18.97 30.84 29.79
C GLU A 121 -19.26 32.35 29.76
N THR A 122 -18.68 33.03 28.78
CA THR A 122 -19.23 34.27 28.24
C THR A 122 -20.17 33.92 27.08
N PRO A 123 -21.29 34.64 26.91
CA PRO A 123 -22.41 34.18 26.12
C PRO A 123 -21.99 33.86 24.68
N ARG A 124 -22.24 32.61 24.27
CA ARG A 124 -21.93 32.06 22.94
C ARG A 124 -22.37 33.03 21.84
N ARG A 125 -21.42 33.76 21.27
CA ARG A 125 -21.57 34.25 19.90
C ARG A 125 -21.57 33.01 19.03
N VAL A 126 -22.69 32.76 18.34
CA VAL A 126 -22.86 31.67 17.38
C VAL A 126 -21.63 31.65 16.48
N SER A 127 -20.80 30.63 16.62
CA SER A 127 -19.51 30.55 15.93
C SER A 127 -19.77 30.43 14.44
N GLU A 128 -19.31 31.42 13.66
CA GLU A 128 -19.27 31.30 12.21
C GLU A 128 -18.54 30.00 11.83
N SER A 129 -19.07 29.23 10.88
CA SER A 129 -18.39 28.00 10.45
C SER A 129 -16.97 28.31 9.97
N ASN A 130 -16.03 27.37 10.12
CA ASN A 130 -14.63 27.59 9.72
C ASN A 130 -14.50 28.07 8.26
N ILE A 131 -15.41 27.66 7.37
CA ILE A 131 -15.44 28.12 5.97
C ILE A 131 -15.88 29.59 5.88
N GLN A 132 -16.89 30.02 6.64
CA GLN A 132 -17.28 31.43 6.70
C GLN A 132 -16.11 32.31 7.17
N GLN A 133 -15.34 31.85 8.16
CA GLN A 133 -14.18 32.58 8.66
C GLN A 133 -13.11 32.75 7.56
N TRP A 134 -12.81 31.69 6.80
CA TRP A 134 -11.86 31.75 5.68
C TRP A 134 -12.35 32.66 4.55
N ILE A 135 -13.64 32.61 4.21
CA ILE A 135 -14.22 33.49 3.19
C ILE A 135 -14.17 34.95 3.65
N ASN A 136 -14.50 35.23 4.91
CA ASN A 136 -14.45 36.55 5.49
C ASN A 136 -13.02 37.11 5.54
N PHE A 137 -12.02 36.26 5.77
CA PHE A 137 -10.60 36.63 5.73
C PHE A 137 -10.13 36.95 4.30
N LEU A 138 -10.42 36.07 3.34
CA LEU A 138 -9.90 36.20 1.96
C LEU A 138 -10.61 37.29 1.15
N PHE A 139 -11.89 37.56 1.44
CA PHE A 139 -12.71 38.48 0.66
C PHE A 139 -13.28 39.65 1.48
N GLY A 140 -12.80 39.81 2.71
CA GLY A 140 -13.02 41.01 3.51
C GLY A 140 -14.39 41.12 4.19
N GLY A 141 -15.14 40.05 4.42
CA GLY A 141 -16.46 40.15 5.09
C GLY A 141 -16.44 40.83 6.48
N ALA A 142 -15.28 40.85 7.15
CA ALA A 142 -15.11 41.40 8.50
C ALA A 142 -15.12 42.93 8.64
N TYR A 143 -15.09 43.72 7.55
CA TYR A 143 -15.08 45.19 7.70
C TYR A 143 -16.44 45.78 8.11
N ARG A 144 -17.55 45.06 7.93
CA ARG A 144 -18.90 45.57 8.23
C ARG A 144 -19.30 45.46 9.70
N SER A 145 -18.68 44.57 10.48
CA SER A 145 -19.00 44.39 11.90
C SER A 145 -18.21 45.31 12.84
N LEU A 146 -17.25 46.07 12.32
CA LEU A 146 -16.42 47.01 13.09
C LEU A 146 -16.90 48.47 13.03
N GLN A 147 -18.01 48.75 12.34
CA GLN A 147 -18.53 50.11 12.12
C GLN A 147 -19.92 50.36 12.76
N LYS A 148 -20.24 49.65 13.84
CA LYS A 148 -21.39 49.98 14.70
C LYS A 148 -20.99 50.13 16.15
#